data_AF-A0A933T394-F1
#
_entry.id   AF-A0A933T394-F1
#
_cell.length_a   1.000
_cell.length_b   1.000
_cell.length_c   1.000
_cell.angle_alpha   90.00
_cell.angle_beta   90.00
_cell.angle_gamma   90.00
#
_symmetry.space_group_name_H-M   'P 1'
#
loop_
_entity.id
_entity.type
_entity.pdbx_description
1 polymer ?
#
loop_
_entity_poly.entity_id
_entity_poly.type
_entity_poly.pdbx_seq_one_letter_code
_entity_poly.pdbx_strand_id
1 'polypeptide(L)'
;MKVVSLGLSEGLKRMGGDVEGMKNGSNRKLFKVLRLSVIIFLIFIILSYAGIYILHNLFDFTSSNAVFYFVKGSDGRIKVTRDLDFDMADNLLFMVDMSGVISKFLEMTAAAKSESMLDVTWDENSGKGEVKDIRPDGTIFSVTFSRFRESDGNTYGLFIGGELPYGDFHRDKEGGTSGIGYMKDKRWYHIWCAANEGFILKDSVFLPKDWIYLGSKVLKMANSEVLIESRHRFPIRNKKLFMKRVFYMKSGWDYVILSITFANRGDKPLSYTYGYGDEPWLGISSYSRGDIGWTRDRIFQHEGYLTPWPKGYAGYWDRGNDAVKEGRGFTNIANFIQWLSITPSEVYFANDFKSVDETRPLSSLDNRLINIAWADQSLQPGESRTYTLAIGMAKPSSSGFPVKPRVELE
;
A
#
# COMPACT_ATOMS: atom_id res chain seq x y z
N MET A 1 26.56 -4.65 21.72
CA MET A 1 27.66 -5.16 20.88
C MET A 1 29.03 -5.19 21.60
N LYS A 2 29.06 -5.52 22.92
CA LYS A 2 30.29 -5.51 23.76
C LYS A 2 30.63 -6.87 24.41
N VAL A 3 29.80 -7.89 24.17
CA VAL A 3 29.91 -9.22 24.81
C VAL A 3 30.55 -10.27 23.88
N VAL A 4 30.57 -10.02 22.56
CA VAL A 4 31.19 -10.95 21.58
C VAL A 4 32.72 -10.81 21.52
N SER A 5 33.31 -9.72 22.01
CA SER A 5 34.78 -9.54 21.95
C SER A 5 35.56 -10.26 23.05
N LEU A 6 34.90 -10.72 24.13
CA LEU A 6 35.59 -11.39 25.24
C LEU A 6 35.78 -12.90 25.00
N GLY A 7 34.87 -13.56 24.28
CA GLY A 7 34.98 -15.00 23.98
C GLY A 7 36.08 -15.37 22.97
N LEU A 8 36.39 -14.48 22.02
CA LEU A 8 37.46 -14.70 21.04
C LEU A 8 38.88 -14.54 21.64
N SER A 9 39.01 -13.75 22.72
CA SER A 9 40.30 -13.48 23.37
C SER A 9 40.81 -14.65 24.21
N GLU A 10 39.94 -15.44 24.83
CA GLU A 10 40.37 -16.58 25.67
C GLU A 10 40.62 -17.85 24.86
N GLY A 11 39.89 -18.07 23.76
CA GLY A 11 40.13 -19.17 22.84
C GLY A 11 41.52 -19.10 22.20
N LEU A 12 42.01 -17.90 21.89
CA LEU A 12 43.34 -17.68 21.32
C LEU A 12 44.49 -17.86 22.33
N LYS A 13 44.23 -17.73 23.64
CA LYS A 13 45.27 -17.92 24.67
C LYS A 13 45.52 -19.38 25.01
N ARG A 14 44.54 -20.27 24.87
CA ARG A 14 44.71 -21.72 25.13
C ARG A 14 45.41 -22.49 24.00
N MET A 15 45.61 -21.88 22.84
CA MET A 15 46.34 -22.50 21.72
C MET A 15 47.84 -22.12 21.68
N GLY A 16 48.36 -21.40 22.68
CA GLY A 16 49.73 -20.89 22.70
C GLY A 16 50.83 -21.86 23.16
N GLY A 17 50.51 -23.14 23.40
CA GLY A 17 51.43 -24.09 24.03
C GLY A 17 52.38 -24.86 23.09
N ASP A 18 52.04 -25.07 21.82
CA ASP A 18 52.78 -25.99 20.92
C ASP A 18 52.88 -25.46 19.47
N VAL A 19 53.41 -24.24 19.28
CA VAL A 19 53.57 -23.65 17.93
C VAL A 19 55.02 -23.22 17.62
N GLU A 20 56.02 -23.78 18.29
CA GLU A 20 57.43 -23.54 17.92
C GLU A 20 57.99 -24.50 16.86
N GLY A 21 57.27 -25.59 16.53
CA GLY A 21 57.69 -26.58 15.53
C GLY A 21 57.28 -26.31 14.07
N MET A 22 56.43 -25.32 13.79
CA MET A 22 55.93 -25.01 12.43
C MET A 22 56.49 -23.68 11.89
N LYS A 23 57.81 -23.51 11.94
CA LYS A 23 58.52 -22.46 11.20
C LYS A 23 59.08 -23.02 9.90
N ASN A 24 58.38 -22.76 8.80
CA ASN A 24 58.91 -22.07 7.61
C ASN A 24 58.17 -22.50 6.33
N GLY A 25 57.53 -21.53 5.68
CA GLY A 25 56.95 -21.67 4.34
C GLY A 25 55.41 -21.66 4.30
N SER A 26 54.76 -22.63 4.94
CA SER A 26 53.31 -22.86 4.78
C SER A 26 52.44 -21.73 5.35
N ASN A 27 52.70 -21.29 6.59
CA ASN A 27 51.90 -20.26 7.26
C ASN A 27 51.99 -18.88 6.60
N ARG A 28 53.11 -18.53 5.95
CA ARG A 28 53.24 -17.26 5.20
C ARG A 28 52.40 -17.26 3.92
N LYS A 29 52.26 -18.41 3.24
CA LYS A 29 51.38 -18.53 2.07
C LYS A 29 49.92 -18.41 2.49
N LEU A 30 49.52 -19.11 3.56
CA LEU A 30 48.16 -19.05 4.09
C LEU A 30 47.76 -17.62 4.49
N PHE A 31 48.65 -16.89 5.18
CA PHE A 31 48.38 -15.51 5.60
C PHE A 31 48.26 -14.54 4.40
N LYS A 32 49.06 -14.74 3.35
CA LYS A 32 48.95 -13.95 2.11
C LYS A 32 47.63 -14.22 1.37
N VAL A 33 47.22 -15.48 1.27
CA VAL A 33 45.94 -15.86 0.65
C VAL A 33 44.78 -15.26 1.44
N LEU A 34 44.77 -15.40 2.77
CA LEU A 34 43.73 -14.84 3.62
C LEU A 34 43.63 -13.31 3.48
N ARG A 35 44.77 -12.60 3.52
CA ARG A 35 44.81 -11.15 3.35
C ARG A 35 44.28 -10.72 1.98
N LEU A 36 44.66 -11.43 0.91
CA LEU A 36 44.17 -11.15 -0.44
C LEU A 36 42.66 -11.40 -0.53
N SER A 37 42.14 -12.50 0.02
CA SER A 37 40.70 -12.78 0.06
C SER A 37 39.92 -11.72 0.82
N VAL A 38 40.42 -11.23 1.95
CA VAL A 38 39.81 -10.13 2.70
C VAL A 38 39.79 -8.84 1.89
N ILE A 39 40.89 -8.50 1.21
CA ILE A 39 40.95 -7.32 0.35
C ILE A 39 39.95 -7.42 -0.80
N ILE A 40 39.90 -8.58 -1.48
CA ILE A 40 38.93 -8.82 -2.57
C ILE A 40 37.49 -8.69 -2.06
N PHE A 41 37.20 -9.25 -0.88
CA PHE A 41 35.89 -9.16 -0.26
C PHE A 41 35.50 -7.71 0.09
N LEU A 42 36.43 -6.93 0.66
CA LEU A 42 36.20 -5.51 0.95
C LEU A 42 36.00 -4.69 -0.33
N ILE A 43 36.79 -4.92 -1.38
CA ILE A 43 36.60 -4.27 -2.69
C ILE A 43 35.23 -4.62 -3.25
N PHE A 44 34.82 -5.89 -3.18
CA PHE A 44 33.50 -6.32 -3.63
C PHE A 44 32.37 -5.61 -2.88
N ILE A 45 32.48 -5.46 -1.55
CA ILE A 45 31.51 -4.70 -0.74
C ILE A 45 31.46 -3.24 -1.20
N ILE A 46 32.61 -2.59 -1.35
CA ILE A 46 32.70 -1.17 -1.75
C ILE A 46 32.09 -0.98 -3.14
N LEU A 47 32.43 -1.84 -4.11
CA LEU A 47 31.88 -1.77 -5.47
C LEU A 47 30.38 -2.06 -5.49
N SER A 48 29.89 -3.00 -4.68
CA SER A 48 28.46 -3.30 -4.55
C SER A 48 27.72 -2.10 -3.96
N TYR A 49 28.26 -1.49 -2.90
CA TYR A 49 27.69 -0.29 -2.30
C TYR A 49 27.69 0.90 -3.27
N ALA A 50 28.79 1.13 -3.98
CA ALA A 50 28.87 2.15 -5.02
C ALA A 50 27.88 1.87 -6.17
N GLY A 51 27.73 0.61 -6.58
CA GLY A 51 26.77 0.19 -7.58
C GLY A 51 25.32 0.46 -7.16
N ILE A 52 24.94 0.07 -5.94
CA ILE A 52 23.61 0.35 -5.36
C ILE A 52 23.40 1.87 -5.26
N TYR A 53 24.39 2.61 -4.80
CA TYR A 53 24.32 4.07 -4.71
C TYR A 53 24.13 4.72 -6.08
N ILE A 54 24.85 4.27 -7.10
CA ILE A 54 24.70 4.76 -8.48
C ILE A 54 23.31 4.40 -9.03
N LEU A 55 22.87 3.15 -8.83
CA LEU A 55 21.53 2.70 -9.24
C LEU A 55 20.43 3.53 -8.58
N HIS A 56 20.55 3.80 -7.28
CA HIS A 56 19.59 4.61 -6.54
C HIS A 56 19.57 6.06 -7.03
N ASN A 57 20.73 6.72 -7.16
CA ASN A 57 20.76 8.16 -7.48
C ASN A 57 20.58 8.49 -8.96
N LEU A 58 20.97 7.59 -9.87
CA LEU A 58 20.84 7.85 -11.31
C LEU A 58 19.57 7.24 -11.91
N PHE A 59 19.06 6.18 -11.30
CA PHE A 59 17.94 5.42 -11.85
C PHE A 59 16.79 5.27 -10.85
N ASP A 60 16.76 6.01 -9.74
CA ASP A 60 15.71 5.97 -8.70
C ASP A 60 15.36 4.53 -8.27
N PHE A 61 16.36 3.67 -8.06
CA PHE A 61 16.14 2.29 -7.61
C PHE A 61 15.59 2.25 -6.18
N THR A 62 14.46 1.58 -6.01
CA THR A 62 13.74 1.26 -4.75
C THR A 62 13.59 -0.26 -4.67
N SER A 63 13.08 -0.84 -3.57
CA SER A 63 12.93 -2.31 -3.55
C SER A 63 11.92 -2.80 -4.59
N SER A 64 10.91 -1.98 -4.91
CA SER A 64 9.76 -2.37 -5.73
C SER A 64 9.85 -1.95 -7.20
N ASN A 65 10.81 -1.07 -7.56
CA ASN A 65 11.14 -0.77 -8.95
C ASN A 65 12.53 -1.26 -9.36
N ALA A 66 13.15 -2.13 -8.53
CA ALA A 66 14.44 -2.73 -8.82
C ALA A 66 14.39 -3.83 -9.89
N VAL A 67 13.47 -3.68 -10.84
CA VAL A 67 13.25 -4.59 -11.95
C VAL A 67 13.44 -3.82 -13.24
N PHE A 68 14.31 -4.33 -14.11
CA PHE A 68 14.38 -3.88 -15.49
C PHE A 68 13.59 -4.86 -16.36
N TYR A 69 12.53 -4.38 -16.99
CA TYR A 69 11.78 -5.12 -17.98
C TYR A 69 12.28 -4.77 -19.37
N PHE A 70 12.60 -5.80 -20.15
CA PHE A 70 12.94 -5.69 -21.55
C PHE A 70 11.72 -6.14 -22.34
N VAL A 71 11.01 -5.18 -22.93
CA VAL A 71 9.78 -5.43 -23.68
C VAL A 71 9.97 -5.16 -25.16
N LYS A 72 9.25 -5.88 -26.01
CA LYS A 72 9.20 -5.63 -27.45
C LYS A 72 8.27 -4.44 -27.73
N GLY A 73 8.83 -3.36 -28.26
CA GLY A 73 8.07 -2.20 -28.72
C GLY A 73 7.22 -2.52 -29.94
N SER A 74 6.21 -1.70 -30.20
CA SER A 74 5.35 -1.80 -31.39
C SER A 74 6.12 -1.62 -32.71
N ASP A 75 7.28 -0.95 -32.66
CA ASP A 75 8.22 -0.81 -33.77
C ASP A 75 9.19 -2.00 -33.92
N GLY A 76 9.02 -3.04 -33.10
CA GLY A 76 9.86 -4.23 -33.05
C GLY A 76 11.18 -4.06 -32.28
N ARG A 77 11.49 -2.86 -31.76
CA ARG A 77 12.71 -2.60 -31.00
C ARG A 77 12.57 -3.03 -29.55
N ILE A 78 13.68 -3.33 -28.88
CA ILE A 78 13.67 -3.59 -27.43
C ILE A 78 13.57 -2.26 -26.69
N LYS A 79 12.54 -2.13 -25.85
CA LYS A 79 12.37 -1.04 -24.91
C LYS A 79 12.71 -1.54 -23.51
N VAL A 80 13.48 -0.77 -22.77
CA VAL A 80 13.73 -1.01 -21.34
C VAL A 80 12.80 -0.12 -20.53
N THR A 81 12.06 -0.70 -19.59
CA THR A 81 11.20 0.01 -18.65
C THR A 81 11.43 -0.50 -17.23
N ARG A 82 11.10 0.32 -16.22
CA ARG A 82 11.13 -0.05 -14.80
C ARG A 82 9.73 -0.27 -14.21
N ASP A 83 8.72 -0.06 -15.03
CA ASP A 83 7.34 -0.39 -14.70
C ASP A 83 6.73 -1.15 -15.88
N LEU A 84 6.19 -2.33 -15.59
CA LEU A 84 5.51 -3.17 -16.56
C LEU A 84 4.01 -2.98 -16.35
N ASP A 85 3.40 -2.16 -17.22
CA ASP A 85 1.95 -2.04 -17.27
C ASP A 85 1.32 -3.33 -17.82
N PHE A 86 0.05 -3.58 -17.51
CA PHE A 86 -0.65 -4.80 -17.93
C PHE A 86 -0.61 -4.99 -19.45
N ASP A 87 -0.79 -3.91 -20.21
CA ASP A 87 -0.78 -3.93 -21.68
C ASP A 87 0.62 -4.23 -22.26
N MET A 88 1.69 -4.14 -21.45
CA MET A 88 3.05 -4.48 -21.86
C MET A 88 3.45 -5.90 -21.49
N ALA A 89 2.68 -6.59 -20.64
CA ALA A 89 3.04 -7.91 -20.11
C ALA A 89 3.19 -8.95 -21.23
N ASP A 90 2.29 -8.94 -22.22
CA ASP A 90 2.35 -9.85 -23.38
C ASP A 90 3.58 -9.60 -24.28
N ASN A 91 4.18 -8.41 -24.17
CA ASN A 91 5.36 -8.02 -24.92
C ASN A 91 6.67 -8.19 -24.12
N LEU A 92 6.61 -8.76 -22.91
CA LEU A 92 7.78 -8.99 -22.08
C LEU A 92 8.69 -10.05 -22.71
N LEU A 93 9.95 -9.69 -22.95
CA LEU A 93 10.97 -10.61 -23.46
C LEU A 93 11.69 -11.30 -22.29
N PHE A 94 12.21 -10.50 -21.36
CA PHE A 94 12.81 -10.97 -20.11
C PHE A 94 12.87 -9.82 -19.08
N MET A 95 13.15 -10.17 -17.84
CA MET A 95 13.35 -9.20 -16.76
C MET A 95 14.64 -9.48 -15.99
N VAL A 96 15.26 -8.42 -15.49
CA VAL A 96 16.34 -8.49 -14.51
C VAL A 96 15.79 -7.93 -13.20
N ASP A 97 15.56 -8.83 -12.25
CA ASP A 97 14.88 -8.54 -10.99
C ASP A 97 15.88 -8.59 -9.83
N MET A 98 16.07 -7.43 -9.18
CA MET A 98 16.86 -7.30 -7.94
C MET A 98 15.98 -6.99 -6.72
N SER A 99 14.65 -6.96 -6.88
CA SER A 99 13.71 -6.62 -5.80
C SER A 99 13.91 -7.52 -4.59
N GLY A 100 14.03 -8.84 -4.78
CA GLY A 100 14.21 -9.77 -3.67
C GLY A 100 15.46 -9.55 -2.83
N VAL A 101 16.57 -9.11 -3.45
CA VAL A 101 17.81 -8.80 -2.73
C VAL A 101 17.64 -7.53 -1.89
N ILE A 102 17.05 -6.48 -2.48
CA ILE A 102 16.84 -5.21 -1.81
C ILE A 102 15.80 -5.36 -0.69
N SER A 103 14.67 -6.02 -0.95
CA SER A 103 13.64 -6.28 0.06
C SER A 103 14.19 -7.06 1.24
N LYS A 104 14.99 -8.12 1.01
CA LYS A 104 15.65 -8.86 2.09
C LYS A 104 16.64 -8.00 2.87
N PHE A 105 17.36 -7.11 2.20
CA PHE A 105 18.23 -6.15 2.86
C PHE A 105 17.43 -5.18 3.75
N LEU A 106 16.29 -4.67 3.29
CA LEU A 106 15.41 -3.81 4.07
C LEU A 106 14.81 -4.55 5.27
N GLU A 107 14.31 -5.78 5.08
CA GLU A 107 13.82 -6.64 6.17
C GLU A 107 14.91 -6.87 7.25
N MET A 108 16.13 -7.24 6.83
CA MET A 108 17.25 -7.41 7.76
C MET A 108 17.61 -6.11 8.47
N THR A 109 17.52 -4.97 7.79
CA THR A 109 17.81 -3.66 8.38
C THR A 109 16.76 -3.27 9.42
N ALA A 110 15.46 -3.46 9.11
CA ALA A 110 14.36 -3.22 10.04
C ALA A 110 14.50 -4.11 11.30
N ALA A 111 14.78 -5.40 11.12
CA ALA A 111 15.05 -6.33 12.22
C ALA A 111 16.27 -5.91 13.06
N ALA A 112 17.39 -5.56 12.41
CA ALA A 112 18.62 -5.16 13.10
C ALA A 112 18.48 -3.85 13.89
N LYS A 113 17.65 -2.92 13.41
CA LYS A 113 17.33 -1.66 14.11
C LYS A 113 16.19 -1.80 15.13
N SER A 114 15.40 -2.87 15.05
CA SER A 114 14.15 -3.00 15.81
C SER A 114 13.20 -1.83 15.56
N GLU A 115 13.22 -1.28 14.34
CA GLU A 115 12.41 -0.16 13.87
C GLU A 115 11.79 -0.52 12.52
N SER A 116 10.52 -0.13 12.33
CA SER A 116 9.84 -0.31 11.04
C SER A 116 10.38 0.70 10.01
N MET A 117 10.34 0.34 8.73
CA MET A 117 10.90 1.14 7.64
C MET A 117 9.92 1.26 6.48
N LEU A 118 9.69 2.49 6.02
CA LEU A 118 8.95 2.74 4.79
C LEU A 118 9.86 2.58 3.56
N ASP A 119 9.39 1.81 2.59
CA ASP A 119 9.89 1.77 1.23
C ASP A 119 8.83 2.37 0.28
N VAL A 120 9.27 3.26 -0.61
CA VAL A 120 8.37 4.07 -1.43
C VAL A 120 8.81 3.97 -2.88
N THR A 121 7.90 3.58 -3.75
CA THR A 121 8.09 3.57 -5.19
C THR A 121 7.02 4.44 -5.82
N TRP A 122 7.40 5.53 -6.50
CA TRP A 122 6.42 6.49 -7.03
C TRP A 122 6.84 7.04 -8.38
N ASP A 123 5.94 7.01 -9.36
CA ASP A 123 6.09 7.71 -10.65
C ASP A 123 5.23 8.98 -10.63
N GLU A 124 5.86 10.15 -10.58
CA GLU A 124 5.16 11.43 -10.56
C GLU A 124 4.37 11.72 -11.85
N ASN A 125 4.78 11.14 -12.98
CA ASN A 125 4.18 11.42 -14.29
C ASN A 125 2.88 10.64 -14.54
N SER A 126 2.75 9.45 -13.97
CA SER A 126 1.52 8.67 -14.00
C SER A 126 0.74 8.74 -12.67
N GLY A 127 1.40 9.15 -11.59
CA GLY A 127 0.82 9.08 -10.25
C GLY A 127 0.49 7.66 -9.83
N LYS A 128 1.28 6.69 -10.32
CA LYS A 128 1.21 5.28 -9.94
C LYS A 128 2.36 4.96 -9.01
N GLY A 129 2.14 4.01 -8.10
CA GLY A 129 3.20 3.60 -7.19
C GLY A 129 2.68 2.79 -6.02
N GLU A 130 3.54 2.63 -5.03
CA GLU A 130 3.26 1.92 -3.80
C GLU A 130 4.10 2.41 -2.63
N VAL A 131 3.61 2.10 -1.43
CA VAL A 131 4.28 2.35 -0.16
C VAL A 131 4.18 1.09 0.69
N LYS A 132 5.32 0.60 1.17
CA LYS A 132 5.43 -0.57 2.04
C LYS A 132 6.02 -0.19 3.38
N ASP A 133 5.37 -0.56 4.48
CA ASP A 133 5.91 -0.53 5.84
C ASP A 133 6.45 -1.92 6.18
N ILE A 134 7.78 -2.04 6.19
CA ILE A 134 8.51 -3.27 6.51
C ILE A 134 8.85 -3.26 8.00
N ARG A 135 8.30 -4.21 8.77
CA ARG A 135 8.42 -4.21 10.23
C ARG A 135 9.51 -5.16 10.73
N PRO A 136 10.05 -4.94 11.95
CA PRO A 136 11.11 -5.77 12.52
C PRO A 136 10.76 -7.24 12.70
N ASP A 137 9.47 -7.56 12.84
CA ASP A 137 8.96 -8.92 12.98
C ASP A 137 8.74 -9.63 11.63
N GLY A 138 9.07 -8.96 10.52
CA GLY A 138 8.89 -9.46 9.16
C GLY A 138 7.48 -9.29 8.61
N THR A 139 6.58 -8.64 9.34
CA THR A 139 5.28 -8.22 8.77
C THR A 139 5.47 -7.06 7.79
N ILE A 140 4.60 -7.00 6.78
CA ILE A 140 4.60 -5.91 5.80
C ILE A 140 3.17 -5.37 5.67
N PHE A 141 3.01 -4.06 5.73
CA PHE A 141 1.75 -3.40 5.36
C PHE A 141 1.99 -2.59 4.08
N SER A 142 1.22 -2.86 3.03
CA SER A 142 1.45 -2.32 1.69
C SER A 142 0.23 -1.56 1.19
N VAL A 143 0.45 -0.44 0.52
CA VAL A 143 -0.58 0.32 -0.18
C VAL A 143 -0.15 0.60 -1.61
N THR A 144 -0.97 0.23 -2.58
CA THR A 144 -0.76 0.44 -4.01
C THR A 144 -1.72 1.49 -4.56
N PHE A 145 -1.27 2.22 -5.58
CA PHE A 145 -2.04 3.32 -6.16
C PHE A 145 -2.13 3.26 -7.68
N SER A 146 -3.36 3.36 -8.21
CA SER A 146 -3.65 3.51 -9.64
C SER A 146 -3.01 2.45 -10.54
N ARG A 147 -2.79 1.24 -10.02
CA ARG A 147 -2.23 0.10 -10.75
C ARG A 147 -3.30 -0.89 -11.20
N PHE A 148 -4.43 -0.37 -11.68
CA PHE A 148 -5.55 -1.16 -12.19
C PHE A 148 -6.14 -0.50 -13.42
N ARG A 149 -6.91 -1.28 -14.19
CA ARG A 149 -7.59 -0.84 -15.40
C ARG A 149 -9.08 -0.90 -15.16
N GLU A 150 -9.77 0.21 -15.44
CA GLU A 150 -11.22 0.22 -15.55
C GLU A 150 -11.61 -0.14 -16.99
N SER A 151 -12.87 -0.56 -17.20
CA SER A 151 -13.36 -1.07 -18.49
C SER A 151 -13.09 -0.19 -19.71
N ASP A 152 -12.92 1.11 -19.49
CA ASP A 152 -12.83 2.16 -20.50
C ASP A 152 -11.64 3.13 -20.30
N GLY A 153 -10.69 2.83 -19.40
CA GLY A 153 -9.51 3.67 -19.22
C GLY A 153 -8.59 3.30 -18.05
N ASN A 154 -7.51 4.07 -17.93
CA ASN A 154 -6.57 4.00 -16.82
C ASN A 154 -6.85 5.10 -15.81
N THR A 155 -6.72 4.77 -14.54
CA THR A 155 -6.76 5.73 -13.43
C THR A 155 -5.34 6.23 -13.14
N TYR A 156 -5.20 7.50 -12.75
CA TYR A 156 -3.90 8.16 -12.51
C TYR A 156 -3.95 8.99 -11.22
N GLY A 157 -2.92 8.94 -10.39
CA GLY A 157 -2.84 9.68 -9.12
C GLY A 157 -3.09 8.82 -7.87
N LEU A 158 -3.36 9.45 -6.72
CA LEU A 158 -3.47 8.76 -5.43
C LEU A 158 -4.83 8.06 -5.21
N PHE A 159 -5.17 7.10 -6.06
CA PHE A 159 -6.33 6.21 -5.89
C PHE A 159 -5.85 4.87 -5.39
N ILE A 160 -6.31 4.45 -4.21
CA ILE A 160 -5.95 3.15 -3.65
C ILE A 160 -6.51 2.08 -4.57
N GLY A 161 -5.64 1.16 -5.01
CA GLY A 161 -6.06 0.04 -5.83
C GLY A 161 -4.98 -0.45 -6.78
N GLY A 162 -5.19 -1.67 -7.25
CA GLY A 162 -4.30 -2.33 -8.20
C GLY A 162 -3.19 -3.12 -7.53
N GLU A 163 -2.42 -3.86 -8.34
CA GLU A 163 -1.43 -4.80 -7.83
C GLU A 163 -0.02 -4.22 -7.71
N LEU A 164 0.80 -4.86 -6.87
CA LEU A 164 2.25 -4.65 -6.88
C LEU A 164 2.81 -4.89 -8.30
N PRO A 165 3.89 -4.17 -8.69
CA PRO A 165 4.58 -4.36 -9.96
C PRO A 165 4.90 -5.83 -10.25
N TYR A 166 4.81 -6.21 -11.53
CA TYR A 166 5.13 -7.57 -11.97
C TYR A 166 6.58 -7.94 -11.59
N GLY A 167 6.81 -9.04 -10.87
CA GLY A 167 8.17 -9.38 -10.45
C GLY A 167 8.63 -8.66 -9.19
N ASP A 168 7.78 -7.88 -8.53
CA ASP A 168 8.02 -7.56 -7.12
C ASP A 168 8.07 -8.87 -6.32
N PHE A 169 9.15 -9.06 -5.55
CA PHE A 169 9.38 -10.28 -4.76
C PHE A 169 8.25 -10.61 -3.78
N HIS A 170 7.49 -9.61 -3.35
CA HIS A 170 6.36 -9.79 -2.46
C HIS A 170 5.02 -9.91 -3.16
N ARG A 171 4.94 -9.76 -4.49
CA ARG A 171 3.69 -9.86 -5.23
C ARG A 171 3.02 -11.20 -5.01
N ASP A 172 1.79 -11.15 -4.52
CA ASP A 172 0.96 -12.34 -4.39
C ASP A 172 0.29 -12.66 -5.73
N LYS A 173 0.19 -13.94 -6.07
CA LYS A 173 -0.53 -14.38 -7.26
C LYS A 173 -2.03 -14.50 -7.01
N GLU A 174 -2.44 -14.62 -5.75
CA GLU A 174 -3.84 -14.72 -5.33
C GLU A 174 -4.49 -13.35 -5.13
N GLY A 175 -3.73 -12.25 -5.29
CA GLY A 175 -4.24 -10.88 -5.23
C GLY A 175 -4.34 -10.28 -3.82
N GLY A 176 -3.72 -10.93 -2.82
CA GLY A 176 -3.61 -10.40 -1.46
C GLY A 176 -2.84 -9.10 -1.35
N THR A 177 -2.23 -8.65 -2.45
CA THR A 177 -1.43 -7.43 -2.56
C THR A 177 -2.13 -6.29 -3.30
N SER A 178 -3.36 -6.49 -3.78
CA SER A 178 -4.13 -5.42 -4.43
C SER A 178 -4.60 -4.38 -3.41
N GLY A 179 -4.54 -3.09 -3.77
CA GLY A 179 -5.01 -1.96 -2.96
C GLY A 179 -4.26 -1.79 -1.65
N ILE A 180 -4.79 -2.36 -0.56
CA ILE A 180 -4.09 -2.45 0.72
C ILE A 180 -3.92 -3.93 1.08
N GLY A 181 -2.67 -4.34 1.21
CA GLY A 181 -2.29 -5.69 1.62
C GLY A 181 -1.57 -5.72 2.96
N TYR A 182 -1.69 -6.83 3.69
CA TYR A 182 -0.95 -7.10 4.92
C TYR A 182 -0.31 -8.49 4.86
N MET A 183 1.02 -8.55 4.97
CA MET A 183 1.76 -9.80 5.05
C MET A 183 2.06 -10.14 6.51
N LYS A 184 1.69 -11.36 6.92
CA LYS A 184 2.06 -11.93 8.20
C LYS A 184 2.38 -13.41 8.03
N ASP A 185 3.45 -13.87 8.66
CA ASP A 185 3.91 -15.27 8.58
C ASP A 185 4.10 -15.75 7.14
N LYS A 186 4.63 -14.87 6.27
CA LYS A 186 4.82 -15.06 4.81
C LYS A 186 3.53 -15.29 4.02
N ARG A 187 2.38 -14.96 4.60
CA ARG A 187 1.08 -15.01 3.92
C ARG A 187 0.54 -13.60 3.74
N TRP A 188 0.05 -13.31 2.55
CA TRP A 188 -0.65 -12.07 2.25
C TRP A 188 -2.12 -12.17 2.61
N TYR A 189 -2.65 -11.06 3.11
CA TYR A 189 -4.03 -10.84 3.39
C TYR A 189 -4.47 -9.53 2.75
N HIS A 190 -5.57 -9.60 2.04
CA HIS A 190 -6.19 -8.47 1.38
C HIS A 190 -7.00 -7.66 2.41
N ILE A 191 -6.87 -6.33 2.40
CA ILE A 191 -7.50 -5.41 3.37
C ILE A 191 -8.43 -4.40 2.69
N TRP A 192 -8.06 -3.88 1.51
CA TRP A 192 -8.87 -2.98 0.69
C TRP A 192 -8.56 -3.23 -0.78
N CYS A 193 -9.58 -3.26 -1.65
CA CYS A 193 -9.40 -3.68 -3.04
C CYS A 193 -9.05 -2.51 -3.95
N ALA A 194 -10.03 -1.64 -4.17
CA ALA A 194 -9.88 -0.44 -4.97
C ALA A 194 -10.94 0.55 -4.49
N ALA A 195 -10.51 1.76 -4.16
CA ALA A 195 -11.44 2.79 -3.73
C ALA A 195 -12.41 3.10 -4.88
N ASN A 196 -13.65 2.65 -4.72
CA ASN A 196 -14.76 2.95 -5.61
C ASN A 196 -15.24 4.36 -5.30
N GLU A 197 -14.67 5.34 -6.00
CA GLU A 197 -14.95 6.75 -5.80
C GLU A 197 -15.86 7.30 -6.89
N GLY A 198 -16.68 8.28 -6.52
CA GLY A 198 -17.58 8.94 -7.46
C GLY A 198 -17.82 10.39 -7.09
N PHE A 199 -17.90 11.25 -8.09
CA PHE A 199 -18.29 12.64 -7.93
C PHE A 199 -19.52 12.92 -8.78
N ILE A 200 -20.63 13.25 -8.15
CA ILE A 200 -21.89 13.53 -8.83
C ILE A 200 -22.10 15.03 -8.84
N LEU A 201 -22.34 15.58 -10.03
CA LEU A 201 -22.67 16.98 -10.23
C LEU A 201 -23.94 17.07 -11.07
N LYS A 202 -25.05 17.48 -10.43
CA LYS A 202 -26.39 17.34 -11.02
C LYS A 202 -26.64 15.87 -11.38
N ASP A 203 -26.96 15.58 -12.63
CA ASP A 203 -27.25 14.22 -13.13
C ASP A 203 -26.03 13.54 -13.78
N SER A 204 -24.83 14.12 -13.64
CA SER A 204 -23.59 13.57 -14.21
C SER A 204 -22.71 12.95 -13.13
N VAL A 205 -22.34 11.69 -13.34
CA VAL A 205 -21.39 10.96 -12.49
C VAL A 205 -20.01 11.02 -13.14
N PHE A 206 -19.00 11.40 -12.36
CA PHE A 206 -17.60 11.40 -12.76
C PHE A 206 -16.84 10.40 -11.89
N LEU A 207 -16.24 9.41 -12.51
CA LEU A 207 -15.39 8.39 -11.88
C LEU A 207 -13.90 8.80 -11.98
N PRO A 208 -12.99 8.21 -11.19
CA PRO A 208 -11.57 8.54 -11.20
C PRO A 208 -10.93 8.63 -12.60
N LYS A 209 -11.28 7.70 -13.50
CA LYS A 209 -10.84 7.69 -14.91
C LYS A 209 -11.25 8.93 -15.72
N ASP A 210 -12.33 9.60 -15.33
CA ASP A 210 -12.84 10.78 -16.04
C ASP A 210 -12.07 12.05 -15.61
N TRP A 211 -11.26 11.97 -14.56
CA TRP A 211 -10.60 13.14 -13.98
C TRP A 211 -9.26 13.40 -14.66
N ILE A 212 -9.02 14.64 -15.05
CA ILE A 212 -7.81 15.03 -15.76
C ILE A 212 -6.68 15.13 -14.75
N TYR A 213 -5.75 14.18 -14.79
CA TYR A 213 -4.54 14.19 -13.97
C TYR A 213 -3.63 15.36 -14.33
N LEU A 214 -3.18 16.10 -13.31
CA LEU A 214 -2.33 17.29 -13.45
C LEU A 214 -0.91 17.06 -12.92
N GLY A 215 -0.56 15.83 -12.55
CA GLY A 215 0.70 15.49 -11.91
C GLY A 215 0.58 15.23 -10.41
N SER A 216 1.63 14.64 -9.87
CA SER A 216 1.80 14.36 -8.44
C SER A 216 3.21 14.76 -8.02
N LYS A 217 3.44 14.76 -6.72
CA LYS A 217 4.73 15.07 -6.13
C LYS A 217 4.92 14.34 -4.81
N VAL A 218 6.12 13.79 -4.59
CA VAL A 218 6.52 13.34 -3.26
C VAL A 218 6.95 14.56 -2.44
N LEU A 219 6.15 14.92 -1.43
CA LEU A 219 6.40 16.08 -0.56
C LEU A 219 7.39 15.75 0.55
N LYS A 220 7.34 14.52 1.05
CA LYS A 220 8.23 14.01 2.11
C LYS A 220 8.47 12.52 1.90
N MET A 221 9.72 12.09 2.02
CA MET A 221 10.11 10.69 1.93
C MET A 221 11.23 10.42 2.94
N ALA A 222 10.88 9.69 3.99
CA ALA A 222 11.81 9.22 5.02
C ALA A 222 11.40 7.81 5.45
N ASN A 223 12.32 7.08 6.09
CA ASN A 223 12.03 5.72 6.58
C ASN A 223 10.89 5.69 7.61
N SER A 224 10.61 6.83 8.28
CA SER A 224 9.58 6.94 9.30
C SER A 224 8.24 7.45 8.79
N GLU A 225 8.20 8.13 7.64
CA GLU A 225 6.99 8.76 7.13
C GLU A 225 7.11 9.15 5.66
N VAL A 226 5.98 9.15 4.97
CA VAL A 226 5.87 9.58 3.58
C VAL A 226 4.65 10.47 3.40
N LEU A 227 4.81 11.49 2.56
CA LEU A 227 3.74 12.42 2.19
C LEU A 227 3.76 12.60 0.66
N ILE A 228 2.67 12.23 -0.01
CA ILE A 228 2.55 12.31 -1.47
C ILE A 228 1.32 13.16 -1.80
N GLU A 229 1.45 14.04 -2.78
CA GLU A 229 0.34 14.85 -3.29
C GLU A 229 0.01 14.45 -4.74
N SER A 230 -1.27 14.38 -5.09
CA SER A 230 -1.71 14.35 -6.50
C SER A 230 -2.80 15.37 -6.76
N ARG A 231 -2.86 15.87 -8.00
CA ARG A 231 -3.78 16.93 -8.40
C ARG A 231 -4.55 16.55 -9.65
N HIS A 232 -5.82 16.93 -9.68
CA HIS A 232 -6.75 16.62 -10.76
C HIS A 232 -7.66 17.79 -11.06
N ARG A 233 -8.20 17.80 -12.28
CA ARG A 233 -9.24 18.72 -12.72
C ARG A 233 -10.42 17.93 -13.30
N PHE A 234 -11.63 18.35 -12.96
CA PHE A 234 -12.83 17.77 -13.52
C PHE A 234 -13.11 18.32 -14.93
N PRO A 235 -13.50 17.47 -15.90
CA PRO A 235 -13.78 17.89 -17.28
C PRO A 235 -15.16 18.54 -17.44
N ILE A 236 -15.52 19.49 -16.55
CA ILE A 236 -16.85 20.13 -16.56
C ILE A 236 -16.80 21.42 -17.38
N ARG A 237 -17.66 21.53 -18.40
CA ARG A 237 -17.76 22.74 -19.24
C ARG A 237 -18.06 23.97 -18.39
N ASN A 238 -17.25 25.02 -18.57
CA ASN A 238 -17.38 26.32 -17.88
C ASN A 238 -17.30 26.25 -16.35
N LYS A 239 -16.81 25.15 -15.77
CA LYS A 239 -16.50 25.08 -14.33
C LYS A 239 -15.04 24.70 -14.14
N LYS A 240 -14.41 25.31 -13.12
CA LYS A 240 -13.02 25.05 -12.77
C LYS A 240 -12.99 24.36 -11.41
N LEU A 241 -13.40 23.10 -11.38
CA LEU A 241 -13.32 22.27 -10.18
C LEU A 241 -12.00 21.51 -10.18
N PHE A 242 -11.23 21.68 -9.11
CA PHE A 242 -9.96 21.01 -8.89
C PHE A 242 -10.07 20.08 -7.69
N MET A 243 -9.34 18.97 -7.73
CA MET A 243 -9.12 18.11 -6.58
C MET A 243 -7.63 18.04 -6.30
N LYS A 244 -7.29 18.10 -5.01
CA LYS A 244 -5.96 17.79 -4.49
C LYS A 244 -6.11 16.65 -3.50
N ARG A 245 -5.29 15.61 -3.65
CA ARG A 245 -5.22 14.49 -2.72
C ARG A 245 -3.87 14.51 -2.05
N VAL A 246 -3.84 14.28 -0.74
CA VAL A 246 -2.61 14.13 0.03
C VAL A 246 -2.70 12.80 0.77
N PHE A 247 -1.78 11.91 0.45
CA PHE A 247 -1.54 10.66 1.14
C PHE A 247 -0.47 10.89 2.21
N TYR A 248 -0.72 10.37 3.40
CA TYR A 248 0.23 10.33 4.50
C TYR A 248 0.26 8.95 5.13
N MET A 249 1.46 8.44 5.37
CA MET A 249 1.66 7.21 6.11
C MET A 249 2.89 7.34 6.99
N LYS A 250 2.78 6.83 8.21
CA LYS A 250 3.89 6.71 9.16
C LYS A 250 4.26 5.24 9.32
N SER A 251 5.55 5.00 9.49
CA SER A 251 6.12 3.70 9.78
C SER A 251 5.50 3.08 11.04
N GLY A 252 5.16 1.79 10.98
CA GLY A 252 4.49 1.04 12.06
C GLY A 252 2.99 1.29 12.22
N TRP A 253 2.36 2.15 11.40
CA TRP A 253 0.91 2.27 11.38
C TRP A 253 0.26 1.15 10.56
N ASP A 254 -0.91 0.70 11.01
CA ASP A 254 -1.79 -0.24 10.28
C ASP A 254 -2.85 0.51 9.45
N TYR A 255 -2.58 1.78 9.14
CA TYR A 255 -3.50 2.66 8.42
C TYR A 255 -2.75 3.80 7.75
N VAL A 256 -3.44 4.46 6.84
CA VAL A 256 -2.98 5.66 6.13
C VAL A 256 -3.98 6.78 6.30
N ILE A 257 -3.51 8.02 6.18
CA ILE A 257 -4.38 9.20 6.12
C ILE A 257 -4.47 9.66 4.67
N LEU A 258 -5.69 9.81 4.19
CA LEU A 258 -5.99 10.35 2.87
C LEU A 258 -6.81 11.63 3.03
N SER A 259 -6.26 12.76 2.62
CA SER A 259 -6.96 14.04 2.58
C SER A 259 -7.30 14.42 1.15
N ILE A 260 -8.59 14.55 0.85
CA ILE A 260 -9.13 14.92 -0.45
C ILE A 260 -9.73 16.32 -0.35
N THR A 261 -9.18 17.27 -1.09
CA THR A 261 -9.64 18.67 -1.12
C THR A 261 -10.22 19.02 -2.47
N PHE A 262 -11.49 19.38 -2.52
CA PHE A 262 -12.13 19.95 -3.70
C PHE A 262 -12.11 21.47 -3.62
N ALA A 263 -11.77 22.14 -4.71
CA ALA A 263 -11.73 23.60 -4.79
C ALA A 263 -12.49 24.11 -6.01
N ASN A 264 -13.46 24.99 -5.78
CA ASN A 264 -14.17 25.67 -6.84
C ASN A 264 -13.41 26.95 -7.24
N ARG A 265 -12.71 26.89 -8.37
CA ARG A 265 -12.01 28.03 -8.98
C ARG A 265 -12.82 28.68 -10.11
N GLY A 266 -14.10 28.34 -10.22
CA GLY A 266 -15.04 28.95 -11.14
C GLY A 266 -15.61 30.26 -10.59
N ASP A 267 -16.53 30.84 -11.34
CA ASP A 267 -17.27 32.07 -11.03
C ASP A 267 -18.69 31.82 -10.50
N LYS A 268 -19.12 30.55 -10.45
CA LYS A 268 -20.46 30.14 -10.01
C LYS A 268 -20.41 29.11 -8.89
N PRO A 269 -21.41 29.10 -7.99
CA PRO A 269 -21.55 28.05 -6.99
C PRO A 269 -21.68 26.65 -7.61
N LEU A 270 -21.23 25.63 -6.88
CA LEU A 270 -21.27 24.24 -7.30
C LEU A 270 -21.88 23.38 -6.19
N SER A 271 -22.97 22.67 -6.51
CA SER A 271 -23.55 21.64 -5.64
C SER A 271 -23.14 20.26 -6.13
N TYR A 272 -22.73 19.36 -5.25
CA TYR A 272 -22.24 18.03 -5.62
C TYR A 272 -22.48 16.98 -4.54
N THR A 273 -22.40 15.72 -4.93
CA THR A 273 -22.25 14.58 -4.02
C THR A 273 -20.89 13.94 -4.26
N TYR A 274 -20.17 13.63 -3.19
CA TYR A 274 -18.93 12.86 -3.26
C TYR A 274 -19.13 11.52 -2.55
N GLY A 275 -18.79 10.43 -3.22
CA GLY A 275 -18.85 9.07 -2.71
C GLY A 275 -17.45 8.46 -2.64
N TYR A 276 -17.21 7.70 -1.57
CA TYR A 276 -16.02 6.89 -1.36
C TYR A 276 -16.46 5.54 -0.79
N GLY A 277 -16.28 4.48 -1.57
CA GLY A 277 -16.58 3.10 -1.15
C GLY A 277 -15.47 2.12 -1.51
N ASP A 278 -15.69 0.86 -1.16
CA ASP A 278 -14.82 -0.26 -1.53
C ASP A 278 -15.60 -1.58 -1.50
N GLU A 279 -15.08 -2.56 -2.22
CA GLU A 279 -15.47 -3.97 -2.21
C GLU A 279 -14.28 -4.77 -1.65
N PRO A 280 -14.07 -4.78 -0.32
CA PRO A 280 -12.76 -5.00 0.26
C PRO A 280 -12.25 -6.43 0.27
N TRP A 281 -13.01 -7.44 -0.20
CA TRP A 281 -12.60 -8.86 -0.33
C TRP A 281 -11.61 -9.34 0.75
N LEU A 282 -11.99 -9.22 2.02
CA LEU A 282 -11.01 -9.33 3.11
C LEU A 282 -10.43 -10.73 3.26
N GLY A 283 -9.16 -10.78 3.68
CA GLY A 283 -8.49 -12.04 3.98
C GLY A 283 -7.83 -12.63 2.75
N ILE A 284 -8.29 -13.78 2.28
CA ILE A 284 -7.71 -14.45 1.10
C ILE A 284 -8.42 -13.90 -0.14
N SER A 285 -7.78 -12.96 -0.82
CA SER A 285 -8.30 -12.29 -2.02
C SER A 285 -8.86 -13.31 -3.01
N SER A 286 -10.13 -13.11 -3.39
CA SER A 286 -10.84 -13.75 -4.52
C SER A 286 -12.35 -13.47 -4.49
N TYR A 287 -12.90 -13.11 -3.32
CA TYR A 287 -14.33 -12.86 -3.13
C TYR A 287 -14.60 -12.14 -1.79
N SER A 288 -15.79 -11.57 -1.64
CA SER A 288 -16.31 -10.92 -0.42
C SER A 288 -17.04 -11.85 0.56
N ARG A 289 -17.11 -13.15 0.26
CA ARG A 289 -17.72 -14.15 1.14
C ARG A 289 -17.04 -14.16 2.51
N GLY A 290 -17.84 -14.05 3.57
CA GLY A 290 -17.35 -13.99 4.95
C GLY A 290 -17.35 -12.59 5.55
N ASP A 291 -17.36 -11.57 4.70
CA ASP A 291 -17.30 -10.18 5.13
C ASP A 291 -18.63 -9.76 5.72
N ILE A 292 -18.59 -9.31 6.98
CA ILE A 292 -19.72 -8.66 7.65
C ILE A 292 -19.34 -7.27 8.13
N GLY A 293 -20.27 -6.33 8.07
CA GLY A 293 -20.02 -4.97 8.50
C GLY A 293 -19.79 -4.90 10.02
N TRP A 294 -18.97 -3.96 10.46
CA TRP A 294 -18.76 -3.70 11.88
C TRP A 294 -18.50 -2.22 12.16
N THR A 295 -18.80 -1.83 13.39
CA THR A 295 -18.53 -0.53 14.00
C THR A 295 -18.07 -0.75 15.44
N ARG A 296 -17.89 0.30 16.24
CA ARG A 296 -17.38 0.19 17.62
C ARG A 296 -18.08 -0.86 18.48
N ASP A 297 -19.40 -0.93 18.41
CA ASP A 297 -20.20 -1.71 19.36
C ASP A 297 -21.19 -2.66 18.66
N ARG A 298 -21.09 -2.79 17.33
CA ARG A 298 -22.09 -3.52 16.54
C ARG A 298 -21.52 -4.20 15.32
N ILE A 299 -22.10 -5.36 15.02
CA ILE A 299 -21.93 -6.13 13.79
C ILE A 299 -23.18 -6.00 12.92
N PHE A 300 -22.98 -5.97 11.61
CA PHE A 300 -23.99 -5.86 10.58
C PHE A 300 -23.93 -7.11 9.70
N GLN A 301 -24.91 -7.99 9.86
CA GLN A 301 -25.08 -9.21 9.06
C GLN A 301 -26.02 -9.01 7.87
N HIS A 302 -26.72 -7.89 7.83
CA HIS A 302 -27.64 -7.48 6.77
C HIS A 302 -27.16 -6.17 6.18
N GLU A 303 -27.63 -5.86 4.98
CA GLU A 303 -27.45 -4.52 4.43
C GLU A 303 -28.05 -3.49 5.40
N GLY A 304 -27.59 -2.25 5.32
CA GLY A 304 -28.24 -1.19 6.07
C GLY A 304 -27.43 0.06 6.20
N TYR A 305 -28.15 1.12 6.56
CA TYR A 305 -27.58 2.42 6.82
C TYR A 305 -27.02 2.49 8.23
N LEU A 306 -25.91 3.20 8.36
CA LEU A 306 -25.32 3.61 9.63
C LEU A 306 -25.67 5.07 9.84
N THR A 307 -26.01 5.43 11.08
CA THR A 307 -26.06 6.84 11.45
C THR A 307 -24.62 7.37 11.53
N PRO A 308 -24.24 8.37 10.72
CA PRO A 308 -22.88 8.88 10.73
C PRO A 308 -22.69 9.83 11.92
N TRP A 309 -21.89 9.42 12.89
CA TRP A 309 -21.49 10.27 14.03
C TRP A 309 -20.22 11.06 13.70
N PRO A 310 -19.99 12.23 14.32
CA PRO A 310 -18.71 12.93 14.20
C PRO A 310 -17.52 12.03 14.55
N LYS A 311 -16.55 11.97 13.65
CA LYS A 311 -15.35 11.11 13.77
C LYS A 311 -15.62 9.61 13.91
N GLY A 312 -16.76 9.15 13.40
CA GLY A 312 -17.14 7.74 13.35
C GLY A 312 -16.30 6.93 12.37
N TYR A 313 -16.46 5.61 12.44
CA TYR A 313 -15.81 4.66 11.56
C TYR A 313 -16.72 3.47 11.30
N ALA A 314 -16.43 2.77 10.22
CA ALA A 314 -17.05 1.50 9.85
C ALA A 314 -16.01 0.64 9.12
N GLY A 315 -16.28 -0.65 8.97
CA GLY A 315 -15.44 -1.54 8.19
C GLY A 315 -16.08 -2.91 8.02
N TYR A 316 -15.35 -3.81 7.39
CA TYR A 316 -15.68 -5.21 7.27
C TYR A 316 -14.79 -6.08 8.15
N TRP A 317 -15.32 -7.25 8.49
CA TRP A 317 -14.63 -8.28 9.24
C TRP A 317 -14.88 -9.64 8.59
N ASP A 318 -13.79 -10.27 8.12
CA ASP A 318 -13.80 -11.60 7.52
C ASP A 318 -13.97 -12.67 8.61
N ARG A 319 -15.23 -12.99 8.95
CA ARG A 319 -15.55 -13.98 10.00
C ARG A 319 -16.70 -14.91 9.69
N GLY A 320 -17.40 -14.70 8.58
CA GLY A 320 -18.63 -15.41 8.24
C GLY A 320 -19.89 -14.65 8.65
N ASN A 321 -20.90 -14.74 7.79
CA ASN A 321 -22.24 -14.25 8.06
C ASN A 321 -23.21 -15.38 8.49
N ASP A 322 -23.63 -15.35 9.76
CA ASP A 322 -24.59 -16.31 10.31
C ASP A 322 -25.97 -16.25 9.62
N ALA A 323 -26.37 -15.08 9.14
CA ALA A 323 -27.67 -14.88 8.47
C ALA A 323 -27.81 -15.72 7.18
N VAL A 324 -26.68 -16.10 6.57
CA VAL A 324 -26.62 -17.00 5.41
C VAL A 324 -25.83 -18.28 5.68
N LYS A 325 -25.64 -18.62 6.96
CA LYS A 325 -25.00 -19.86 7.41
C LYS A 325 -23.58 -20.07 6.85
N GLU A 326 -22.84 -18.98 6.70
CA GLU A 326 -21.40 -19.07 6.43
C GLU A 326 -20.70 -19.62 7.66
N GLY A 327 -20.01 -20.76 7.49
CA GLY A 327 -19.43 -21.53 8.59
C GLY A 327 -18.13 -20.96 9.16
N ARG A 328 -17.22 -21.84 9.58
CA ARG A 328 -15.90 -21.48 10.10
C ARG A 328 -14.84 -21.50 8.99
N GLY A 329 -13.66 -20.93 9.27
CA GLY A 329 -12.50 -20.99 8.38
C GLY A 329 -12.06 -19.66 7.77
N PHE A 330 -12.69 -18.56 8.20
CA PHE A 330 -12.34 -17.19 7.81
C PHE A 330 -11.11 -16.68 8.57
N THR A 331 -10.45 -15.66 8.02
CA THR A 331 -9.15 -15.17 8.50
C THR A 331 -9.23 -14.36 9.80
N ASN A 332 -10.43 -13.87 10.15
CA ASN A 332 -10.68 -12.94 11.26
C ASN A 332 -9.97 -11.59 11.11
N ILE A 333 -9.58 -11.23 9.89
CA ILE A 333 -9.02 -9.91 9.60
C ILE A 333 -10.16 -8.92 9.40
N ALA A 334 -9.94 -7.70 9.86
CA ALA A 334 -10.91 -6.63 9.73
C ALA A 334 -10.23 -5.38 9.19
N ASN A 335 -10.94 -4.66 8.34
CA ASN A 335 -10.53 -3.34 7.89
C ASN A 335 -11.32 -2.25 8.61
N PHE A 336 -10.94 -1.00 8.40
CA PHE A 336 -11.73 0.15 8.82
C PHE A 336 -11.49 1.36 7.93
N ILE A 337 -12.50 2.20 7.85
CA ILE A 337 -12.45 3.56 7.33
C ILE A 337 -13.06 4.50 8.37
N GLN A 338 -12.32 5.55 8.72
CA GLN A 338 -12.74 6.57 9.67
C GLN A 338 -12.72 7.93 9.00
N TRP A 339 -13.82 8.67 9.05
CA TRP A 339 -13.85 10.07 8.62
C TRP A 339 -13.39 10.98 9.77
N LEU A 340 -12.50 11.92 9.49
CA LEU A 340 -11.83 12.73 10.51
C LEU A 340 -12.22 14.21 10.46
N SER A 341 -12.63 14.72 9.29
CA SER A 341 -12.99 16.12 9.07
C SER A 341 -14.51 16.34 9.08
N ILE A 342 -15.19 15.97 7.99
CA ILE A 342 -16.60 16.23 7.73
C ILE A 342 -17.38 14.94 7.91
N THR A 343 -18.41 14.97 8.76
CA THR A 343 -19.33 13.83 8.90
C THR A 343 -20.05 13.57 7.58
N PRO A 344 -20.01 12.34 7.05
CA PRO A 344 -20.76 11.97 5.86
C PRO A 344 -22.26 12.10 6.08
N SER A 345 -23.01 12.31 5.00
CA SER A 345 -24.47 12.31 5.01
C SER A 345 -24.99 10.88 5.15
N GLU A 346 -24.31 9.94 4.49
CA GLU A 346 -24.73 8.53 4.42
C GLU A 346 -23.50 7.63 4.58
N VAL A 347 -23.69 6.54 5.31
CA VAL A 347 -22.76 5.40 5.36
C VAL A 347 -23.60 4.14 5.36
N TYR A 348 -23.25 3.15 4.54
CA TYR A 348 -24.02 1.92 4.48
C TYR A 348 -23.17 0.71 4.10
N PHE A 349 -23.68 -0.47 4.45
CA PHE A 349 -23.23 -1.77 3.95
C PHE A 349 -24.28 -2.31 2.98
N ALA A 350 -23.85 -2.84 1.84
CA ALA A 350 -24.78 -3.39 0.84
C ALA A 350 -24.15 -4.54 0.03
N ASN A 351 -24.98 -5.24 -0.75
CA ASN A 351 -24.53 -6.20 -1.76
C ASN A 351 -24.38 -5.59 -3.17
N ASP A 352 -24.74 -4.31 -3.35
CA ASP A 352 -24.55 -3.53 -4.57
C ASP A 352 -24.56 -2.02 -4.26
N PHE A 353 -24.09 -1.20 -5.21
CA PHE A 353 -23.98 0.26 -5.02
C PHE A 353 -25.31 0.99 -5.23
N LYS A 354 -26.36 0.32 -5.72
CA LYS A 354 -27.58 0.96 -6.23
C LYS A 354 -28.66 1.09 -5.16
N SER A 355 -28.76 0.11 -4.27
CA SER A 355 -29.84 0.05 -3.29
C SER A 355 -29.42 -0.64 -2.00
N VAL A 356 -30.08 -0.25 -0.91
CA VAL A 356 -29.92 -0.87 0.41
C VAL A 356 -31.28 -1.43 0.83
N ASP A 357 -31.31 -2.71 1.17
CA ASP A 357 -32.46 -3.44 1.67
C ASP A 357 -32.12 -4.06 3.02
N GLU A 358 -32.55 -3.42 4.11
CA GLU A 358 -32.17 -3.81 5.48
C GLU A 358 -32.64 -5.21 5.88
N THR A 359 -33.55 -5.82 5.11
CA THR A 359 -34.00 -7.20 5.33
C THR A 359 -33.11 -8.23 4.64
N ARG A 360 -32.24 -7.78 3.73
CA ARG A 360 -31.35 -8.64 2.94
C ARG A 360 -30.05 -8.89 3.69
N PRO A 361 -29.67 -10.16 3.90
CA PRO A 361 -28.35 -10.47 4.44
C PRO A 361 -27.23 -9.95 3.54
N LEU A 362 -26.08 -9.60 4.12
CA LEU A 362 -24.84 -9.40 3.37
C LEU A 362 -24.34 -10.74 2.86
N SER A 363 -24.70 -11.11 1.65
CA SER A 363 -24.55 -12.47 1.12
C SER A 363 -23.96 -12.53 -0.28
N SER A 364 -23.66 -11.38 -0.88
CA SER A 364 -22.97 -11.34 -2.17
C SER A 364 -21.66 -12.12 -2.06
N LEU A 365 -21.37 -12.91 -3.09
CA LEU A 365 -20.08 -13.57 -3.20
C LEU A 365 -19.01 -12.54 -3.56
N ASP A 366 -19.33 -11.60 -4.44
CA ASP A 366 -18.33 -10.70 -5.03
C ASP A 366 -18.48 -9.25 -4.58
N ASN A 367 -19.67 -8.80 -4.17
CA ASN A 367 -19.94 -7.36 -4.02
C ASN A 367 -20.49 -6.98 -2.65
N ARG A 368 -19.88 -7.42 -1.54
CA ARG A 368 -20.19 -6.79 -0.24
C ARG A 368 -19.39 -5.52 -0.13
N LEU A 369 -20.08 -4.39 -0.06
CA LEU A 369 -19.47 -3.08 -0.13
C LEU A 369 -19.83 -2.18 1.04
N ILE A 370 -18.87 -1.33 1.37
CA ILE A 370 -19.04 -0.21 2.29
C ILE A 370 -19.00 1.04 1.44
N ASN A 371 -19.98 1.93 1.62
CA ASN A 371 -19.98 3.22 0.93
C ASN A 371 -20.19 4.36 1.93
N ILE A 372 -19.50 5.47 1.67
CA ILE A 372 -19.56 6.71 2.43
C ILE A 372 -19.87 7.82 1.44
N ALA A 373 -20.94 8.58 1.66
CA ALA A 373 -21.32 9.69 0.80
C ALA A 373 -21.50 10.99 1.57
N TRP A 374 -21.00 12.08 1.00
CA TRP A 374 -21.31 13.44 1.38
C TRP A 374 -22.24 14.02 0.32
N ALA A 375 -23.55 13.92 0.57
CA ALA A 375 -24.60 14.35 -0.35
C ALA A 375 -24.84 15.88 -0.27
N ASP A 376 -25.28 16.48 -1.38
CA ASP A 376 -25.76 17.87 -1.47
C ASP A 376 -24.79 18.93 -0.91
N GLN A 377 -23.50 18.68 -1.10
CA GLN A 377 -22.43 19.59 -0.69
C GLN A 377 -22.42 20.82 -1.60
N SER A 378 -22.07 21.99 -1.06
CA SER A 378 -21.98 23.24 -1.83
C SER A 378 -20.61 23.88 -1.69
N LEU A 379 -20.08 24.41 -2.79
CA LEU A 379 -18.85 25.19 -2.87
C LEU A 379 -19.10 26.51 -3.60
N GLN A 380 -18.96 27.64 -2.90
CA GLN A 380 -18.97 28.96 -3.51
C GLN A 380 -17.69 29.20 -4.35
N PRO A 381 -17.70 30.19 -5.27
CA PRO A 381 -16.49 30.62 -5.96
C PRO A 381 -15.34 30.92 -4.98
N GLY A 382 -14.18 30.30 -5.21
CA GLY A 382 -12.99 30.46 -4.38
C GLY A 382 -12.90 29.51 -3.19
N GLU A 383 -14.00 28.90 -2.78
CA GLU A 383 -14.04 27.98 -1.62
C GLU A 383 -13.39 26.63 -1.92
N SER A 384 -12.97 25.98 -0.83
CA SER A 384 -12.51 24.60 -0.82
C SER A 384 -13.12 23.81 0.32
N ARG A 385 -13.28 22.50 0.11
CA ARG A 385 -13.77 21.55 1.12
C ARG A 385 -12.85 20.35 1.18
N THR A 386 -12.49 19.93 2.39
CA THR A 386 -11.54 18.85 2.63
C THR A 386 -12.18 17.69 3.39
N TYR A 387 -12.08 16.50 2.81
CA TYR A 387 -12.44 15.22 3.39
C TYR A 387 -11.17 14.50 3.82
N THR A 388 -11.02 14.22 5.10
CA THR A 388 -9.88 13.47 5.63
C THR A 388 -10.37 12.13 6.15
N LEU A 389 -9.75 11.07 5.65
CA LEU A 389 -10.05 9.67 5.95
C LEU A 389 -8.82 9.01 6.56
N ALA A 390 -9.03 8.13 7.54
CA ALA A 390 -8.06 7.11 7.91
C ALA A 390 -8.56 5.76 7.41
N ILE A 391 -7.72 5.04 6.66
CA ILE A 391 -8.09 3.79 5.97
C ILE A 391 -7.04 2.75 6.30
N GLY A 392 -7.46 1.56 6.75
CA GLY A 392 -6.49 0.53 7.11
C GLY A 392 -7.09 -0.72 7.71
N MET A 393 -6.28 -1.40 8.52
CA MET A 393 -6.59 -2.66 9.19
C MET A 393 -6.89 -2.43 10.69
N ALA A 394 -7.88 -3.14 11.22
CA ALA A 394 -8.14 -3.25 12.64
C ALA A 394 -7.45 -4.49 13.23
N LYS A 395 -7.02 -4.39 14.49
CA LYS A 395 -6.33 -5.48 15.18
C LYS A 395 -7.32 -6.45 15.79
N PRO A 396 -7.03 -7.76 15.83
CA PRO A 396 -7.80 -8.67 16.65
C PRO A 396 -7.62 -8.30 18.13
N SER A 397 -8.69 -8.39 18.91
CA SER A 397 -8.63 -8.29 20.38
C SER A 397 -8.73 -9.65 21.04
N SER A 398 -8.43 -9.71 22.34
CA SER A 398 -8.65 -10.90 23.17
C SER A 398 -10.12 -11.34 23.22
N SER A 399 -11.07 -10.42 22.99
CA SER A 399 -12.50 -10.73 22.91
C SER A 399 -12.91 -11.35 21.57
N GLY A 400 -12.00 -11.40 20.59
CA GLY A 400 -12.29 -11.76 19.20
C GLY A 400 -12.84 -10.60 18.38
N PHE A 401 -13.38 -9.54 19.00
CA PHE A 401 -13.89 -8.37 18.29
C PHE A 401 -12.75 -7.50 17.71
N PRO A 402 -12.89 -6.95 16.49
CA PRO A 402 -11.90 -6.04 15.92
C PRO A 402 -11.72 -4.76 16.75
N VAL A 403 -10.47 -4.33 16.91
CA VAL A 403 -10.13 -3.07 17.58
C VAL A 403 -9.43 -2.18 16.58
N LYS A 404 -10.11 -1.10 16.20
CA LYS A 404 -9.54 -0.04 15.38
C LYS A 404 -8.34 0.58 16.11
N PRO A 405 -7.18 0.77 15.45
CA PRO A 405 -6.08 1.52 16.05
C PRO A 405 -6.50 2.95 16.39
N ARG A 406 -5.85 3.54 17.39
CA ARG A 406 -5.97 4.98 17.64
C ARG A 406 -5.38 5.71 16.44
N VAL A 407 -6.17 6.61 15.86
CA VAL A 407 -5.72 7.46 14.76
C VAL A 407 -5.11 8.72 15.33
N GLU A 408 -3.89 9.03 14.90
CA GLU A 408 -3.13 10.21 15.27
C GLU A 408 -3.12 11.14 14.05
N LEU A 409 -3.62 12.36 14.24
CA LEU A 409 -3.41 13.49 13.36
C LEU A 409 -2.30 14.29 14.04
N GLU A 410 -1.20 14.57 13.34
CA GLU A 410 0.01 15.19 13.90
C GLU A 410 -0.24 16.37 14.87
#